data_AF-A0A177HWD4-F1
#
_entry.id   AF-A0A177HWD4-F1
#
_cell.length_a   1.000
_cell.length_b   1.000
_cell.length_c   1.000
_cell.angle_alpha   90.00
_cell.angle_beta   90.00
_cell.angle_gamma   90.00
#
_symmetry.space_group_name_H-M   'P 1'
#
loop_
_entity.id
_entity.type
_entity.pdbx_description
1 polymer ?
#
loop_
_entity_poly.entity_id
_entity_poly.type
_entity_poly.pdbx_seq_one_letter_code
_entity_poly.pdbx_strand_id
1 'polypeptide(L)'
;MRQADHQHDRRRPVRRFTQRLTGRGRRTSCGSGALVAAGAPALIVFAVVILAFVGGARLWLPLLPVGPALAAAVSRPRAVLCVGFLAAALGALLGSLDGMSVDGLLIVLGTVVAVTLASVLASALRGRRERVLAAVRSVAEAAQHALLRPVPAAVGPFQVAVRYSAAAAEARIGGDLYALVPTPYGVRLIVGDVRGKGLPAVSTAALVLGVFREAAYDEPDLIDVVARIERSLTRNLAADDFVTAVVAGYPKDGRIEVVNCGHAPPLLVRDGEVTAVEPIRPAPPLGLGALGGETPALHVLPFDDGDQLLLYTDGVTEARDHGREFYPLTERLARHVSDDPSRTVAALHEELLAHVGGRLHDDAALIMLRKPVESPVGATGSGDGDGTAGSSGAGVGGSGRGVPGAGAGIGGPRDGAVDQGAAVVDFGAGPGGPRPGPGPGPGFGFGFGSRGAGAAGSGAGAARYGVRSAEGGVVGCQSPTRLRRMPCG
;
A
#
# COMPACT_ATOMS: atom_id res chain seq x y z
N MET A 1 42.88 -36.92 -48.43
CA MET A 1 42.46 -36.76 -49.85
C MET A 1 41.23 -35.86 -49.86
N ARG A 2 41.38 -34.62 -50.36
CA ARG A 2 40.39 -33.62 -50.86
C ARG A 2 39.04 -33.48 -50.11
N GLN A 3 38.73 -32.38 -49.40
CA GLN A 3 38.43 -30.98 -49.84
C GLN A 3 37.05 -30.82 -50.54
N ALA A 4 36.12 -30.12 -49.87
CA ALA A 4 34.96 -29.31 -50.34
C ALA A 4 34.19 -28.88 -49.08
N ASP A 5 34.19 -27.66 -48.55
CA ASP A 5 33.84 -26.32 -49.07
C ASP A 5 32.34 -26.13 -49.38
N HIS A 6 31.59 -25.52 -48.43
CA HIS A 6 30.81 -24.30 -48.70
C HIS A 6 30.15 -23.72 -47.44
N GLN A 7 30.58 -22.50 -47.08
CA GLN A 7 29.87 -21.54 -46.23
C GLN A 7 28.70 -20.89 -46.97
N HIS A 8 27.53 -20.75 -46.32
CA HIS A 8 26.75 -19.49 -46.24
C HIS A 8 25.47 -19.69 -45.40
N ASP A 9 25.51 -19.32 -44.12
CA ASP A 9 24.29 -19.14 -43.31
C ASP A 9 24.02 -17.64 -43.12
N ARG A 10 22.87 -17.19 -43.65
CA ARG A 10 22.43 -15.79 -43.67
C ARG A 10 21.77 -15.46 -42.33
N ARG A 11 22.49 -14.73 -41.48
CA ARG A 11 21.95 -14.03 -40.31
C ARG A 11 20.81 -13.08 -40.73
N ARG A 12 19.59 -13.33 -40.25
CA ARG A 12 18.48 -12.37 -40.27
C ARG A 12 18.54 -11.48 -39.00
N PRO A 13 18.32 -10.17 -39.09
CA PRO A 13 18.32 -9.28 -37.93
C PRO A 13 17.01 -9.40 -37.15
N VAL A 14 17.12 -9.67 -35.85
CA VAL A 14 16.01 -9.64 -34.88
C VAL A 14 15.56 -8.18 -34.71
N ARG A 15 14.33 -7.87 -35.13
CA ARG A 15 13.69 -6.57 -34.93
C ARG A 15 13.43 -6.34 -33.44
N ARG A 16 14.16 -5.40 -32.83
CA ARG A 16 13.85 -4.86 -31.49
C ARG A 16 12.56 -4.04 -31.57
N PHE A 17 11.45 -4.61 -31.13
CA PHE A 17 10.22 -3.86 -30.87
C PHE A 17 10.41 -3.07 -29.58
N THR A 18 10.74 -1.79 -29.73
CA THR A 18 10.69 -0.80 -28.64
C THR A 18 9.29 -0.20 -28.65
N GLN A 19 8.39 -0.74 -27.83
CA GLN A 19 7.12 -0.05 -27.57
C GLN A 19 7.39 1.17 -26.70
N ARG A 20 7.44 2.33 -27.37
CA ARG A 20 7.24 3.64 -26.75
C ARG A 20 5.83 3.65 -26.15
N LEU A 21 5.73 3.53 -24.83
CA LEU A 21 4.55 3.94 -24.10
C LEU A 21 4.45 5.46 -24.17
N THR A 22 3.79 5.95 -25.21
CA THR A 22 3.27 7.32 -25.26
C THR A 22 2.08 7.41 -24.31
N GLY A 23 2.38 7.50 -23.01
CA GLY A 23 1.44 7.97 -22.01
C GLY A 23 1.15 9.44 -22.30
N ARG A 24 0.04 9.70 -22.98
CA ARG A 24 -0.52 11.04 -23.19
C ARG A 24 -1.03 11.54 -21.84
N GLY A 25 -0.11 12.04 -21.02
CA GLY A 25 -0.44 12.69 -19.77
C GLY A 25 -1.41 13.84 -20.03
N ARG A 26 -2.65 13.68 -19.59
CA ARG A 26 -3.59 14.78 -19.38
C ARG A 26 -2.90 15.75 -18.42
N ARG A 27 -2.38 16.84 -18.98
CA ARG A 27 -1.92 18.03 -18.25
C ARG A 27 -3.15 18.60 -17.54
N THR A 28 -3.42 18.13 -16.33
CA THR A 28 -4.34 18.79 -15.42
C THR A 28 -3.74 20.15 -15.06
N SER A 29 -4.60 21.16 -15.08
CA SER A 29 -4.30 22.59 -14.94
C SER A 29 -3.73 22.91 -13.55
N CYS A 30 -2.45 22.63 -13.34
CA CYS A 30 -1.66 23.12 -12.21
C CYS A 30 -0.74 24.28 -12.68
N GLY A 31 -1.27 25.15 -13.54
CA GLY A 31 -0.50 26.21 -14.20
C GLY A 31 -0.53 27.54 -13.45
N SER A 32 -1.67 27.92 -12.89
CA SER A 32 -1.87 29.29 -12.40
C SER A 32 -1.19 29.53 -11.05
N GLY A 33 -1.34 28.63 -10.08
CA GLY A 33 -0.79 28.80 -8.73
C GLY A 33 0.74 28.69 -8.67
N ALA A 34 1.33 27.78 -9.45
CA ALA A 34 2.78 27.56 -9.45
C ALA A 34 3.55 28.72 -10.12
N LEU A 35 2.97 29.34 -11.17
CA LEU A 35 3.53 30.53 -11.80
C LEU A 35 3.44 31.76 -10.90
N VAL A 36 2.34 31.93 -10.17
CA VAL A 36 2.17 33.03 -9.21
C VAL A 36 3.13 32.89 -8.01
N ALA A 37 3.28 31.68 -7.47
CA ALA A 37 4.22 31.41 -6.36
C ALA A 37 5.69 31.62 -6.76
N ALA A 38 6.06 31.29 -8.01
CA ALA A 38 7.40 31.52 -8.53
C ALA A 38 7.69 33.00 -8.85
N GLY A 39 6.67 33.80 -9.20
CA GLY A 39 6.80 35.23 -9.51
C GLY A 39 6.75 36.17 -8.29
N ALA A 40 6.13 35.72 -7.18
CA ALA A 40 5.94 36.53 -5.98
C ALA A 40 7.24 37.14 -5.40
N PRO A 41 8.38 36.44 -5.32
CA PRO A 41 9.62 37.03 -4.81
C PRO A 41 10.18 38.15 -5.70
N ALA A 42 10.02 38.03 -7.02
CA ALA A 42 10.46 39.06 -7.97
C ALA A 42 9.56 40.30 -7.90
N LEU A 43 8.25 40.11 -7.70
CA LEU A 43 7.30 41.21 -7.48
C LEU A 43 7.62 41.99 -6.20
N ILE A 44 8.07 41.33 -5.14
CA ILE A 44 8.45 41.99 -3.88
C ILE A 44 9.71 42.85 -4.07
N VAL A 45 10.73 42.35 -4.79
CA VAL A 45 11.90 43.16 -5.16
C VAL A 45 11.47 44.39 -5.96
N PHE A 46 10.54 44.23 -6.90
CA PHE A 46 10.02 45.33 -7.70
C PHE A 46 9.23 46.36 -6.86
N ALA A 47 8.41 45.90 -5.92
CA ALA A 47 7.65 46.76 -5.01
C ALA A 47 8.57 47.58 -4.09
N VAL A 48 9.63 46.97 -3.55
CA VAL A 48 10.64 47.68 -2.74
C VAL A 48 11.35 48.76 -3.55
N VAL A 49 11.61 48.51 -4.83
CA VAL A 49 12.22 49.49 -5.75
C VAL A 49 11.26 50.65 -6.07
N ILE A 50 9.97 50.38 -6.28
CA ILE A 50 8.97 51.43 -6.49
C ILE A 50 8.86 52.33 -5.25
N LEU A 51 8.83 51.75 -4.05
CA LEU A 51 8.78 52.52 -2.80
C LEU A 51 10.05 53.34 -2.58
N ALA A 52 11.22 52.82 -2.94
CA ALA A 52 12.48 53.56 -2.87
C ALA A 52 12.47 54.81 -3.77
N PHE A 53 11.83 54.73 -4.94
CA PHE A 53 11.70 55.86 -5.87
C PHE A 53 10.76 56.96 -5.35
N VAL A 54 9.70 56.58 -4.61
CA VAL A 54 8.69 57.53 -4.09
C VAL A 54 9.08 58.11 -2.73
N GLY A 55 9.69 57.32 -1.85
CA GLY A 55 9.97 57.68 -0.45
C GLY A 55 11.44 57.97 -0.11
N GLY A 56 12.33 57.96 -1.10
CA GLY A 56 13.78 58.13 -0.96
C GLY A 56 14.51 56.82 -0.69
N ALA A 57 15.59 56.53 -1.42
CA ALA A 57 16.16 55.18 -1.42
C ALA A 57 16.81 54.81 -0.09
N ARG A 58 17.30 55.78 0.69
CA ARG A 58 17.97 55.57 1.99
C ARG A 58 17.12 54.80 3.01
N LEU A 59 15.79 54.89 2.94
CA LEU A 59 14.89 54.20 3.87
C LEU A 59 14.56 52.75 3.44
N TRP A 60 14.56 52.47 2.13
CA TRP A 60 13.98 51.24 1.57
C TRP A 60 15.04 50.27 1.00
N LEU A 61 16.24 50.75 0.64
CA LEU A 61 17.37 49.93 0.18
C LEU A 61 17.73 48.75 1.12
N PRO A 62 17.71 48.89 2.47
CA PRO A 62 17.98 47.78 3.39
C PRO A 62 16.99 46.60 3.32
N LEU A 63 15.84 46.76 2.65
CA LEU A 63 14.82 45.72 2.49
C LEU A 63 15.03 44.85 1.23
N LEU A 64 15.94 45.21 0.32
CA LEU A 64 16.24 44.41 -0.87
C LEU A 64 16.62 42.94 -0.60
N PRO A 65 17.35 42.60 0.48
CA PRO A 65 17.66 41.21 0.83
C PRO A 65 16.42 40.32 1.12
N VAL A 66 15.25 40.90 1.38
CA VAL A 66 14.00 40.15 1.63
C VAL A 66 13.59 39.34 0.40
N GLY A 67 13.84 39.85 -0.80
CA GLY A 67 13.52 39.17 -2.07
C GLY A 67 14.20 37.81 -2.21
N PRO A 68 15.54 37.73 -2.13
CA PRO A 68 16.28 36.47 -2.14
C PRO A 68 15.87 35.51 -1.02
N ALA A 69 15.59 36.03 0.18
CA ALA A 69 15.14 35.21 1.31
C ALA A 69 13.79 34.52 1.04
N LEU A 70 12.81 35.26 0.51
CA LEU A 70 11.52 34.69 0.10
C LEU A 70 11.66 33.79 -1.12
N ALA A 71 12.48 34.15 -2.10
CA ALA A 71 12.78 33.31 -3.25
C ALA A 71 13.32 31.95 -2.82
N ALA A 72 14.12 31.92 -1.75
CA ALA A 72 14.64 30.69 -1.19
C ALA A 72 13.50 29.72 -0.81
N ALA A 73 12.43 30.22 -0.20
CA ALA A 73 11.34 29.42 0.35
C ALA A 73 10.54 28.65 -0.72
N VAL A 74 10.42 29.20 -1.92
CA VAL A 74 9.53 28.68 -2.98
C VAL A 74 10.27 28.30 -4.27
N SER A 75 11.51 28.74 -4.46
CA SER A 75 12.22 28.62 -5.74
C SER A 75 13.50 27.80 -5.66
N ARG A 76 13.92 27.31 -6.83
CA ARG A 76 15.20 26.59 -7.00
C ARG A 76 16.40 27.52 -6.78
N PRO A 77 17.59 27.00 -6.42
CA PRO A 77 18.77 27.82 -6.12
C PRO A 77 19.17 28.78 -7.25
N ARG A 78 18.98 28.38 -8.51
CA ARG A 78 19.25 29.24 -9.69
C ARG A 78 18.34 30.47 -9.75
N ALA A 79 17.06 30.32 -9.38
CA ALA A 79 16.13 31.44 -9.35
C ALA A 79 16.45 32.40 -8.20
N VAL A 80 16.84 31.88 -7.03
CA VAL A 80 17.32 32.69 -5.90
C VAL A 80 18.53 33.54 -6.30
N LEU A 81 19.48 32.95 -7.04
CA LEU A 81 20.62 33.69 -7.61
C LEU A 81 20.19 34.81 -8.54
N CYS A 82 19.22 34.56 -9.43
CA CYS A 82 18.72 35.59 -10.36
C CYS A 82 18.05 36.75 -9.60
N VAL A 83 17.23 36.44 -8.59
CA VAL A 83 16.57 37.46 -7.74
C VAL A 83 17.59 38.25 -6.93
N GLY A 84 18.62 37.60 -6.38
CA GLY A 84 19.70 38.27 -5.66
C GLY A 84 20.56 39.16 -6.55
N PHE A 85 20.87 38.70 -7.77
CA PHE A 85 21.57 39.53 -8.75
C PHE A 85 20.75 40.76 -9.15
N LEU A 86 19.45 40.58 -9.39
CA LEU A 86 18.53 41.68 -9.69
C LEU A 86 18.47 42.68 -8.53
N ALA A 87 18.34 42.21 -7.30
CA ALA A 87 18.33 43.06 -6.11
C ALA A 87 19.65 43.84 -5.94
N ALA A 88 20.80 43.22 -6.19
CA ALA A 88 22.09 43.87 -6.13
C ALA A 88 22.26 44.92 -7.26
N ALA A 89 21.87 44.59 -8.49
CA ALA A 89 21.95 45.52 -9.62
C ALA A 89 21.06 46.75 -9.42
N LEU A 90 19.82 46.55 -8.96
CA LEU A 90 18.89 47.65 -8.67
C LEU A 90 19.35 48.48 -7.47
N GLY A 91 19.88 47.84 -6.42
CA GLY A 91 20.46 48.51 -5.27
C GLY A 91 21.67 49.39 -5.63
N ALA A 92 22.55 48.89 -6.51
CA ALA A 92 23.68 49.64 -7.02
C ALA A 92 23.26 50.85 -7.87
N LEU A 93 22.28 50.66 -8.76
CA LEU A 93 21.74 51.72 -9.61
C LEU A 93 21.11 52.84 -8.77
N LEU A 94 20.15 52.49 -7.90
CA LEU A 94 19.47 53.48 -7.04
C LEU A 94 20.43 54.18 -6.09
N GLY A 95 21.38 53.45 -5.50
CA GLY A 95 22.38 54.03 -4.60
C GLY A 95 23.31 55.04 -5.28
N SER A 96 23.63 54.83 -6.56
CA SER A 96 24.43 55.76 -7.35
C SER A 96 23.66 57.02 -7.76
N LEU A 97 22.35 56.89 -8.02
CA LEU A 97 21.48 58.02 -8.37
C LEU A 97 21.19 58.93 -7.16
N ASP A 98 21.01 58.34 -5.97
CA ASP A 98 20.72 59.08 -4.73
C ASP A 98 21.96 59.66 -4.02
N GLY A 99 23.15 59.54 -4.63
CA GLY A 99 24.40 60.07 -4.08
C GLY A 99 24.75 59.52 -2.70
N MET A 100 24.51 58.22 -2.45
CA MET A 100 24.90 57.58 -1.20
C MET A 100 26.41 57.61 -0.97
N SER A 101 26.83 57.62 0.30
CA SER A 101 28.24 57.40 0.64
C SER A 101 28.70 56.02 0.17
N VAL A 102 29.97 55.92 -0.24
CA VAL A 102 30.58 54.66 -0.69
C VAL A 102 30.44 53.57 0.37
N ASP A 103 30.65 53.92 1.64
CA ASP A 103 30.53 52.99 2.77
C ASP A 103 29.10 52.46 2.95
N GLY A 104 28.08 53.31 2.80
CA GLY A 104 26.67 52.91 2.91
C GLY A 104 26.27 51.96 1.77
N LEU A 105 26.72 52.24 0.55
CA LEU A 105 26.47 51.38 -0.61
C LEU A 105 27.15 50.01 -0.46
N LEU A 106 28.39 49.97 0.05
CA LEU A 106 29.13 48.73 0.30
C LEU A 106 28.42 47.85 1.34
N ILE A 107 27.87 48.43 2.41
CA ILE A 107 27.11 47.69 3.43
C ILE A 107 25.83 47.09 2.82
N VAL A 108 25.06 47.86 2.06
CA VAL A 108 23.82 47.38 1.43
C VAL A 108 24.11 46.27 0.42
N LEU A 109 25.08 46.45 -0.48
CA LEU A 109 25.44 45.41 -1.44
C LEU A 109 26.03 44.17 -0.76
N GLY A 110 26.86 44.36 0.27
CA GLY A 110 27.41 43.27 1.08
C GLY A 110 26.31 42.44 1.76
N THR A 111 25.29 43.08 2.34
CA THR A 111 24.15 42.38 2.96
C THR A 111 23.31 41.63 1.91
N VAL A 112 23.03 42.23 0.75
CA VAL A 112 22.31 41.56 -0.36
C VAL A 112 23.06 40.33 -0.82
N VAL A 113 24.39 40.43 -1.02
CA VAL A 113 25.23 39.29 -1.42
C VAL A 113 25.24 38.21 -0.34
N ALA A 114 25.46 38.56 0.92
CA ALA A 114 25.49 37.62 2.04
C ALA A 114 24.15 36.85 2.19
N VAL A 115 23.03 37.57 2.17
CA VAL A 115 21.69 36.98 2.27
C VAL A 115 21.37 36.13 1.04
N THR A 116 21.79 36.55 -0.16
CA THR A 116 21.61 35.74 -1.38
C THR A 116 22.38 34.43 -1.29
N LEU A 117 23.65 34.46 -0.87
CA LEU A 117 24.46 33.24 -0.69
C LEU A 117 23.84 32.30 0.35
N ALA A 118 23.42 32.83 1.50
CA ALA A 118 22.72 32.05 2.53
C ALA A 118 21.40 31.45 2.01
N SER A 119 20.64 32.22 1.23
CA SER A 119 19.36 31.81 0.63
C SER A 119 19.54 30.71 -0.42
N VAL A 120 20.59 30.80 -1.24
CA VAL A 120 20.97 29.78 -2.23
C VAL A 120 21.35 28.48 -1.53
N LEU A 121 22.16 28.55 -0.47
CA LEU A 121 22.52 27.39 0.34
C LEU A 121 21.27 26.75 0.97
N ALA A 122 20.39 27.56 1.58
CA ALA A 122 19.14 27.09 2.17
C ALA A 122 18.24 26.40 1.13
N SER A 123 18.09 26.98 -0.07
CA SER A 123 17.32 26.38 -1.18
C SER A 123 17.97 25.08 -1.66
N ALA A 124 19.30 25.02 -1.74
CA ALA A 124 20.00 23.81 -2.14
C ALA A 124 19.86 22.68 -1.11
N LEU A 125 19.93 23.00 0.20
CA LEU A 125 19.73 22.04 1.28
C LEU A 125 18.28 21.53 1.31
N ARG A 126 17.28 22.41 1.16
CA ARG A 126 15.87 22.02 1.01
C ARG A 126 15.67 21.06 -0.16
N GLY A 127 16.16 21.42 -1.34
CA GLY A 127 16.04 20.57 -2.53
C GLY A 127 16.79 19.24 -2.42
N ARG A 128 17.86 19.15 -1.59
CA ARG A 128 18.49 17.86 -1.26
C ARG A 128 17.61 17.03 -0.33
N ARG A 129 17.06 17.62 0.73
CA ARG A 129 16.16 16.95 1.68
C ARG A 129 14.92 16.40 0.98
N GLU A 130 14.28 17.20 0.14
CA GLU A 130 13.11 16.79 -0.67
C GLU A 130 13.44 15.60 -1.58
N ARG A 131 14.61 15.62 -2.24
CA ARG A 131 15.05 14.49 -3.08
C ARG A 131 15.30 13.22 -2.28
N VAL A 132 15.94 13.33 -1.11
CA VAL A 132 16.17 12.19 -0.22
C VAL A 132 14.84 11.63 0.26
N LEU A 133 13.91 12.48 0.71
CA LEU A 133 12.59 12.06 1.16
C LEU A 133 11.80 11.39 0.02
N ALA A 134 11.84 11.95 -1.19
CA ALA A 134 11.21 11.35 -2.36
C ALA A 134 11.82 9.98 -2.71
N ALA A 135 13.15 9.85 -2.64
CA ALA A 135 13.84 8.58 -2.88
C ALA A 135 13.45 7.52 -1.83
N VAL A 136 13.50 7.87 -0.54
CA VAL A 136 13.07 6.96 0.56
C VAL A 136 11.62 6.51 0.37
N ARG A 137 10.72 7.43 -0.02
CA ARG A 137 9.32 7.09 -0.31
C ARG A 137 9.18 6.12 -1.48
N SER A 138 9.87 6.39 -2.60
CA SER A 138 9.82 5.48 -3.76
C SER A 138 10.33 4.08 -3.44
N VAL A 139 11.35 3.96 -2.59
CA VAL A 139 11.88 2.66 -2.14
C VAL A 139 10.86 1.95 -1.24
N ALA A 140 10.23 2.68 -0.32
CA ALA A 140 9.21 2.13 0.56
C ALA A 140 7.96 1.67 -0.21
N GLU A 141 7.50 2.46 -1.19
CA GLU A 141 6.40 2.08 -2.09
C GLU A 141 6.76 0.80 -2.88
N ALA A 142 7.99 0.71 -3.41
CA ALA A 142 8.45 -0.49 -4.10
C ALA A 142 8.55 -1.71 -3.16
N ALA A 143 9.00 -1.51 -1.92
CA ALA A 143 9.04 -2.56 -0.91
C ALA A 143 7.63 -3.05 -0.53
N GLN A 144 6.68 -2.13 -0.33
CA GLN A 144 5.28 -2.47 -0.06
C GLN A 144 4.66 -3.27 -1.23
N HIS A 145 4.85 -2.82 -2.48
CA HIS A 145 4.39 -3.57 -3.65
C HIS A 145 5.03 -4.95 -3.76
N ALA A 146 6.30 -5.12 -3.35
CA ALA A 146 6.95 -6.43 -3.31
C ALA A 146 6.39 -7.34 -2.21
N LEU A 147 5.91 -6.76 -1.10
CA LEU A 147 5.26 -7.49 -0.01
C LEU A 147 3.83 -7.93 -0.37
N LEU A 148 3.07 -7.05 -1.03
CA LEU A 148 1.73 -7.30 -1.56
C LEU A 148 1.82 -8.08 -2.87
N ARG A 149 2.15 -9.37 -2.76
CA ARG A 149 2.27 -10.27 -3.92
C ARG A 149 0.98 -10.23 -4.74
N PRO A 150 1.06 -10.20 -6.09
CA PRO A 150 -0.12 -10.31 -6.94
C PRO A 150 -0.92 -11.54 -6.57
N VAL A 151 -2.21 -11.34 -6.26
CA VAL A 151 -3.13 -12.44 -5.99
C VAL A 151 -3.62 -12.99 -7.33
N PRO A 152 -3.55 -14.32 -7.57
CA PRO A 152 -4.06 -14.89 -8.80
C PRO A 152 -5.57 -14.68 -8.92
N ALA A 153 -6.08 -14.60 -10.15
CA ALA A 153 -7.53 -14.45 -10.38
C ALA A 153 -8.35 -15.67 -9.92
N ALA A 154 -7.70 -16.82 -9.68
CA ALA A 154 -8.32 -18.00 -9.08
C ALA A 154 -7.35 -18.71 -8.13
N VAL A 155 -7.83 -19.12 -6.96
CA VAL A 155 -7.05 -19.85 -5.94
C VAL A 155 -7.94 -20.93 -5.32
N GLY A 156 -7.55 -22.20 -5.48
CA GLY A 156 -8.38 -23.33 -5.04
C GLY A 156 -9.76 -23.26 -5.71
N PRO A 157 -10.87 -23.37 -4.96
CA PRO A 157 -12.22 -23.28 -5.51
C PRO A 157 -12.67 -21.83 -5.77
N PHE A 158 -11.86 -20.81 -5.49
CA PHE A 158 -12.30 -19.42 -5.53
C PHE A 158 -11.88 -18.66 -6.79
N GLN A 159 -12.78 -17.79 -7.27
CA GLN A 159 -12.45 -16.65 -8.10
C GLN A 159 -12.14 -15.46 -7.21
N VAL A 160 -11.08 -14.71 -7.51
CA VAL A 160 -10.57 -13.66 -6.63
C VAL A 160 -10.32 -12.38 -7.42
N ALA A 161 -10.75 -11.25 -6.86
CA ALA A 161 -10.43 -9.94 -7.36
C ALA A 161 -9.87 -9.04 -6.26
N VAL A 162 -8.79 -8.32 -6.59
CA VAL A 162 -8.15 -7.36 -5.68
C VAL A 162 -8.05 -6.00 -6.37
N ARG A 163 -8.41 -4.95 -5.64
CA ARG A 163 -8.07 -3.57 -5.99
C ARG A 163 -7.46 -2.90 -4.77
N TYR A 164 -6.29 -2.32 -4.97
CA TYR A 164 -5.59 -1.50 -3.99
C TYR A 164 -5.36 -0.13 -4.60
N SER A 165 -5.64 0.91 -3.82
CA SER A 165 -5.47 2.30 -4.23
C SER A 165 -4.76 3.06 -3.13
N ALA A 166 -3.54 3.51 -3.44
CA ALA A 166 -2.76 4.34 -2.53
C ALA A 166 -3.29 5.78 -2.46
N ALA A 167 -3.20 6.41 -1.29
CA ALA A 167 -3.60 7.79 -1.07
C ALA A 167 -2.74 8.77 -1.86
N ALA A 168 -3.38 9.65 -2.66
CA ALA A 168 -2.67 10.63 -3.49
C ALA A 168 -2.21 11.89 -2.71
N ALA A 169 -2.64 12.05 -1.45
CA ALA A 169 -2.32 13.21 -0.62
C ALA A 169 -0.90 13.11 -0.02
N GLU A 170 0.08 13.59 -0.80
CA GLU A 170 1.46 13.85 -0.38
C GLU A 170 2.37 12.62 -0.13
N ALA A 171 2.18 11.53 -0.88
CA ALA A 171 3.09 10.38 -0.85
C ALA A 171 3.24 9.77 0.55
N ARG A 172 2.10 9.34 1.11
CA ARG A 172 2.04 8.49 2.30
C ARG A 172 2.10 7.05 1.83
N ILE A 173 2.98 6.28 2.44
CA ILE A 173 3.04 4.82 2.25
C ILE A 173 2.11 4.26 3.32
N GLY A 174 1.05 3.54 2.95
CA GLY A 174 0.06 3.09 3.93
C GLY A 174 0.45 1.84 4.70
N GLY A 175 -0.41 1.54 5.68
CA GLY A 175 -0.33 0.38 6.55
C GLY A 175 -1.11 -0.84 6.04
N ASP A 176 -1.93 -0.67 4.99
CA ASP A 176 -2.72 -1.73 4.38
C ASP A 176 -1.87 -2.96 4.02
N LEU A 177 -2.32 -4.10 4.52
CA LEU A 177 -1.72 -5.40 4.24
C LEU A 177 -2.78 -6.39 3.80
N TYR A 178 -2.39 -7.25 2.86
CA TYR A 178 -3.18 -8.42 2.52
C TYR A 178 -2.33 -9.56 1.97
N ALA A 179 -2.84 -10.78 2.15
CA ALA A 179 -2.33 -11.96 1.47
C ALA A 179 -3.42 -13.01 1.32
N LEU A 180 -3.29 -13.82 0.27
CA LEU A 180 -4.09 -15.01 0.03
C LEU A 180 -3.13 -16.16 -0.30
N VAL A 181 -3.21 -17.26 0.44
CA VAL A 181 -2.31 -18.40 0.29
C VAL A 181 -3.10 -19.72 0.27
N PRO A 182 -2.88 -20.59 -0.73
CA PRO A 182 -3.35 -21.97 -0.67
C PRO A 182 -2.42 -22.79 0.23
N THR A 183 -2.97 -23.50 1.20
CA THR A 183 -2.21 -24.29 2.18
C THR A 183 -2.77 -25.72 2.28
N PRO A 184 -2.07 -26.64 2.97
CA PRO A 184 -2.61 -27.99 3.23
C PRO A 184 -3.94 -27.99 3.99
N TYR A 185 -4.25 -26.88 4.66
CA TYR A 185 -5.48 -26.67 5.44
C TYR A 185 -6.46 -25.76 4.70
N GLY A 186 -6.42 -25.76 3.37
CA GLY A 186 -7.31 -24.98 2.51
C GLY A 186 -6.79 -23.58 2.16
N VAL A 187 -7.67 -22.72 1.66
CA VAL A 187 -7.29 -21.35 1.27
C VAL A 187 -7.39 -20.44 2.49
N ARG A 188 -6.33 -19.69 2.78
CA ARG A 188 -6.28 -18.74 3.89
C ARG A 188 -5.96 -17.33 3.39
N LEU A 189 -6.57 -16.35 4.04
CA LEU A 189 -6.45 -14.95 3.67
C LEU A 189 -6.28 -14.08 4.92
N ILE A 190 -5.60 -12.96 4.75
CA ILE A 190 -5.53 -11.89 5.74
C ILE A 190 -5.74 -10.56 5.01
N VAL A 191 -6.52 -9.67 5.62
CA VAL A 191 -6.60 -8.24 5.29
C VAL A 191 -6.47 -7.47 6.59
N GLY A 192 -5.75 -6.36 6.57
CA GLY A 192 -5.64 -5.51 7.74
C GLY A 192 -5.01 -4.17 7.43
N ASP A 193 -4.98 -3.32 8.45
CA ASP A 193 -4.28 -2.05 8.43
C ASP A 193 -3.40 -1.90 9.68
N VAL A 194 -2.19 -1.40 9.47
CA VAL A 194 -1.21 -1.12 10.51
C VAL A 194 -1.39 0.30 10.98
N ARG A 195 -1.49 0.48 12.30
CA ARG A 195 -1.51 1.81 12.91
C ARG A 195 -0.30 2.63 12.46
N GLY A 196 -0.57 3.80 11.91
CA GLY A 196 0.46 4.77 11.52
C GLY A 196 0.69 4.78 10.01
N LYS A 197 1.85 5.28 9.59
CA LYS A 197 2.16 5.45 8.17
C LYS A 197 3.66 5.51 7.92
N GLY A 198 4.04 5.32 6.66
CA GLY A 198 5.42 5.40 6.23
C GLY A 198 6.19 4.11 6.50
N LEU A 199 7.52 4.23 6.57
CA LEU A 199 8.41 3.07 6.64
C LEU A 199 8.19 2.15 7.87
N PRO A 200 7.88 2.66 9.09
CA PRO A 200 7.56 1.79 10.21
C PRO A 200 6.32 0.92 9.96
N ALA A 201 5.28 1.47 9.35
CA ALA A 201 4.06 0.73 9.01
C ALA A 201 4.36 -0.39 8.01
N VAL A 202 5.16 -0.12 6.97
CA VAL A 202 5.60 -1.15 6.01
C VAL A 202 6.40 -2.27 6.69
N SER A 203 7.27 -1.94 7.65
CA SER A 203 8.05 -2.95 8.37
C SER A 203 7.14 -3.86 9.21
N THR A 204 6.13 -3.30 9.87
CA THR A 204 5.15 -4.07 10.63
C THR A 204 4.27 -4.92 9.71
N ALA A 205 3.80 -4.37 8.58
CA ALA A 205 3.07 -5.14 7.57
C ALA A 205 3.92 -6.31 7.03
N ALA A 206 5.21 -6.08 6.77
CA ALA A 206 6.14 -7.13 6.36
C ALA A 206 6.26 -8.25 7.40
N LEU A 207 6.35 -7.90 8.68
CA LEU A 207 6.38 -8.85 9.79
C LEU A 207 5.09 -9.68 9.85
N VAL A 208 3.93 -9.03 9.83
CA VAL A 208 2.62 -9.71 9.86
C VAL A 208 2.47 -10.65 8.68
N LEU A 209 2.71 -10.17 7.45
CA LEU A 209 2.59 -10.99 6.24
C LEU A 209 3.61 -12.13 6.21
N GLY A 210 4.83 -11.92 6.73
CA GLY A 210 5.85 -12.95 6.84
C GLY A 210 5.41 -14.08 7.79
N VAL A 211 4.96 -13.72 8.99
CA VAL A 211 4.48 -14.68 9.99
C VAL A 211 3.21 -15.37 9.53
N PHE A 212 2.26 -14.64 8.95
CA PHE A 212 1.04 -15.21 8.39
C PHE A 212 1.37 -16.25 7.32
N ARG A 213 2.26 -15.93 6.38
CA ARG A 213 2.63 -16.88 5.31
C ARG A 213 3.30 -18.14 5.84
N GLU A 214 4.07 -18.05 6.92
CA GLU A 214 4.67 -19.23 7.56
C GLU A 214 3.61 -20.02 8.34
N ALA A 215 2.96 -19.37 9.31
CA ALA A 215 1.99 -19.99 10.20
C ALA A 215 0.79 -20.58 9.44
N ALA A 216 0.39 -19.96 8.31
CA ALA A 216 -0.70 -20.48 7.48
C ALA A 216 -0.40 -21.86 6.88
N TYR A 217 0.87 -22.22 6.67
CA TYR A 217 1.26 -23.56 6.21
C TYR A 217 1.46 -24.56 7.35
N ASP A 218 1.92 -24.09 8.51
CA ASP A 218 2.27 -24.96 9.63
C ASP A 218 1.05 -25.33 10.49
N GLU A 219 0.22 -24.35 10.84
CA GLU A 219 -0.82 -24.51 11.86
C GLU A 219 -2.13 -25.01 11.26
N PRO A 220 -2.75 -26.10 11.74
CA PRO A 220 -4.05 -26.57 11.26
C PRO A 220 -5.21 -25.61 11.57
N ASP A 221 -5.16 -24.95 12.72
CA ASP A 221 -6.24 -24.12 13.23
C ASP A 221 -5.99 -22.63 12.96
N LEU A 222 -7.04 -21.92 12.51
CA LEU A 222 -6.92 -20.50 12.15
C LEU A 222 -6.60 -19.60 13.36
N ILE A 223 -7.05 -20.00 14.55
CA ILE A 223 -6.75 -19.30 15.80
C ILE A 223 -5.26 -19.38 16.16
N ASP A 224 -4.60 -20.49 15.88
CA ASP A 224 -3.17 -20.65 16.15
C ASP A 224 -2.31 -19.81 15.19
N VAL A 225 -2.79 -19.61 13.96
CA VAL A 225 -2.20 -18.64 13.02
C VAL A 225 -2.23 -17.24 13.62
N VAL A 226 -3.40 -16.81 14.11
CA VAL A 226 -3.57 -15.49 14.76
C VAL A 226 -2.70 -15.38 16.01
N ALA A 227 -2.63 -16.43 16.84
CA ALA A 227 -1.79 -16.46 18.02
C ALA A 227 -0.28 -16.40 17.69
N ARG A 228 0.17 -16.95 16.55
CA ARG A 228 1.55 -16.78 16.08
C ARG A 228 1.85 -15.35 15.65
N ILE A 229 0.91 -14.70 14.96
CA ILE A 229 1.04 -13.29 14.58
C ILE A 229 1.11 -12.42 15.84
N GLU A 230 0.17 -12.60 16.77
CA GLU A 230 0.13 -11.87 18.04
C GLU A 230 1.46 -11.99 18.80
N ARG A 231 1.94 -13.23 19.01
CA ARG A 231 3.23 -13.48 19.69
C ARG A 231 4.40 -12.79 18.99
N SER A 232 4.39 -12.73 17.65
CA SER A 232 5.45 -12.07 16.90
C SER A 232 5.38 -10.55 17.08
N LEU A 233 4.18 -9.98 17.04
CA LEU A 233 3.94 -8.56 17.26
C LEU A 233 4.34 -8.14 18.68
N THR A 234 3.95 -8.88 19.71
CA THR A 234 4.34 -8.59 21.11
C THR A 234 5.86 -8.51 21.30
N ARG A 235 6.66 -9.24 20.50
CA ARG A 235 8.12 -9.21 20.58
C ARG A 235 8.78 -8.05 19.83
N ASN A 236 8.11 -7.53 18.79
CA ASN A 236 8.75 -6.67 17.79
C ASN A 236 8.10 -5.28 17.67
N LEU A 237 6.87 -5.10 18.15
CA LEU A 237 6.18 -3.81 18.13
C LEU A 237 6.55 -2.95 19.33
N ALA A 238 6.51 -1.64 19.13
CA ALA A 238 6.49 -0.68 20.23
C ALA A 238 5.17 -0.82 21.00
N ALA A 239 5.17 -0.45 22.28
CA ALA A 239 4.03 -0.67 23.19
C ALA A 239 2.70 -0.04 22.73
N ASP A 240 2.75 0.97 21.85
CA ASP A 240 1.57 1.67 21.35
C ASP A 240 1.18 1.25 19.92
N ASP A 241 2.01 0.51 19.18
CA ASP A 241 1.68 0.12 17.81
C ASP A 241 0.72 -1.08 17.80
N PHE A 242 -0.16 -1.12 16.81
CA PHE A 242 -1.13 -2.21 16.65
C PHE A 242 -1.51 -2.43 15.19
N VAL A 243 -2.10 -3.57 14.92
CA VAL A 243 -2.60 -3.94 13.58
C VAL A 243 -4.03 -4.39 13.69
N THR A 244 -4.94 -3.73 12.98
CA THR A 244 -6.30 -4.26 12.81
C THR A 244 -6.25 -5.29 11.69
N ALA A 245 -6.83 -6.47 11.89
CA ALA A 245 -6.87 -7.48 10.83
C ALA A 245 -8.10 -8.37 10.90
N VAL A 246 -8.52 -8.88 9.74
CA VAL A 246 -9.37 -10.05 9.61
C VAL A 246 -8.57 -11.16 8.95
N VAL A 247 -8.56 -12.32 9.58
CA VAL A 247 -8.00 -13.55 9.04
C VAL A 247 -9.15 -14.48 8.70
N ALA A 248 -9.19 -14.99 7.47
CA ALA A 248 -10.19 -15.95 7.05
C ALA A 248 -9.57 -17.21 6.47
N GLY A 249 -10.27 -18.33 6.59
CA GLY A 249 -9.84 -19.64 6.12
C GLY A 249 -11.00 -20.44 5.56
N TYR A 250 -10.75 -21.20 4.50
CA TYR A 250 -11.69 -22.16 3.94
C TYR A 250 -11.06 -23.55 4.02
N PRO A 251 -11.16 -24.23 5.17
CA PRO A 251 -10.44 -25.48 5.40
C PRO A 251 -11.08 -26.70 4.74
N LYS A 252 -12.39 -26.65 4.48
CA LYS A 252 -13.14 -27.70 3.80
C LYS A 252 -14.37 -27.11 3.14
N ASP A 253 -14.98 -27.91 2.27
CA ASP A 253 -16.15 -27.43 1.54
C ASP A 253 -17.35 -27.06 2.42
N GLY A 254 -18.01 -25.97 2.01
CA GLY A 254 -19.27 -25.50 2.61
C GLY A 254 -19.13 -24.67 3.88
N ARG A 255 -17.90 -24.36 4.34
CA ARG A 255 -17.72 -23.46 5.51
C ARG A 255 -16.52 -22.54 5.37
N ILE A 256 -16.70 -21.31 5.83
CA ILE A 256 -15.63 -20.33 6.00
C ILE A 256 -15.43 -20.05 7.49
N GLU A 257 -14.18 -19.91 7.87
CA GLU A 257 -13.71 -19.54 9.20
C GLU A 257 -13.21 -18.11 9.16
N VAL A 258 -13.62 -17.28 10.11
CA VAL A 258 -13.25 -15.87 10.19
C VAL A 258 -12.84 -15.54 11.62
N VAL A 259 -11.70 -14.88 11.77
CA VAL A 259 -11.22 -14.32 13.03
C VAL A 259 -11.01 -12.82 12.79
N ASN A 260 -11.78 -11.99 13.50
CA ASN A 260 -11.65 -10.54 13.43
C ASN A 260 -10.86 -10.06 14.66
N CYS A 261 -9.76 -9.36 14.41
CA CYS A 261 -8.86 -8.77 15.39
C CYS A 261 -8.97 -7.24 15.32
N GLY A 262 -10.14 -6.70 15.67
CA GLY A 262 -10.40 -5.27 15.76
C GLY A 262 -10.50 -4.53 14.42
N HIS A 263 -10.75 -5.24 13.32
CA HIS A 263 -10.91 -4.67 11.98
C HIS A 263 -12.39 -4.54 11.59
N ALA A 264 -12.67 -3.83 10.49
CA ALA A 264 -14.02 -3.72 9.96
C ALA A 264 -14.57 -5.12 9.59
N PRO A 265 -15.85 -5.45 9.92
CA PRO A 265 -16.44 -6.73 9.59
C PRO A 265 -16.46 -6.98 8.07
N PRO A 266 -16.05 -8.16 7.58
CA PRO A 266 -16.16 -8.45 6.15
C PRO A 266 -17.64 -8.59 5.75
N LEU A 267 -17.95 -8.32 4.49
CA LEU A 267 -19.33 -8.40 3.97
C LEU A 267 -19.53 -9.71 3.21
N LEU A 268 -20.47 -10.53 3.69
CA LEU A 268 -20.95 -11.71 2.99
C LEU A 268 -22.08 -11.31 2.04
N VAL A 269 -21.99 -11.78 0.80
CA VAL A 269 -23.01 -11.64 -0.22
C VAL A 269 -23.56 -13.03 -0.53
N ARG A 270 -24.85 -13.21 -0.31
CA ARG A 270 -25.60 -14.45 -0.55
C ARG A 270 -26.92 -14.11 -1.20
N ASP A 271 -27.25 -14.73 -2.33
CA ASP A 271 -28.51 -14.48 -3.06
C ASP A 271 -28.79 -12.98 -3.36
N GLY A 272 -27.72 -12.18 -3.52
CA GLY A 272 -27.81 -10.73 -3.73
C GLY A 272 -28.00 -9.89 -2.46
N GLU A 273 -28.25 -10.52 -1.31
CA GLU A 273 -28.29 -9.87 0.00
C GLU A 273 -26.87 -9.67 0.54
N VAL A 274 -26.61 -8.50 1.12
CA VAL A 274 -25.31 -8.14 1.72
C VAL A 274 -25.44 -8.10 3.23
N THR A 275 -24.70 -8.93 3.94
CA THR A 275 -24.70 -9.02 5.40
C THR A 275 -23.29 -8.86 5.95
N ALA A 276 -23.13 -8.02 6.99
CA ALA A 276 -21.86 -7.92 7.70
C ALA A 276 -21.62 -9.16 8.57
N VAL A 277 -20.42 -9.74 8.47
CA VAL A 277 -19.97 -10.87 9.30
C VAL A 277 -19.43 -10.31 10.61
N GLU A 278 -20.35 -9.94 11.51
CA GLU A 278 -19.99 -9.41 12.82
C GLU A 278 -19.22 -10.44 13.65
N PRO A 279 -18.20 -10.02 14.40
CA PRO A 279 -17.50 -10.92 15.30
C PRO A 279 -18.43 -11.38 16.42
N ILE A 280 -18.32 -12.66 16.80
CA ILE A 280 -19.10 -13.24 17.92
C ILE A 280 -18.89 -12.43 19.21
N ARG A 281 -17.65 -11.97 19.43
CA ARG A 281 -17.26 -11.07 20.51
C ARG A 281 -16.20 -10.09 20.01
N PRO A 282 -16.24 -8.82 20.43
CA PRO A 282 -15.19 -7.86 20.11
C PRO A 282 -13.83 -8.35 20.61
N ALA A 283 -12.82 -8.28 19.76
CA ALA A 283 -11.45 -8.60 20.11
C ALA A 283 -10.55 -7.37 19.89
N PRO A 284 -9.50 -7.18 20.73
CA PRO A 284 -8.57 -6.09 20.51
C PRO A 284 -7.81 -6.26 19.17
N PRO A 285 -7.28 -5.16 18.60
CA PRO A 285 -6.31 -5.24 17.53
C PRO A 285 -5.10 -6.09 17.90
N LEU A 286 -4.46 -6.66 16.88
CA LEU A 286 -3.23 -7.42 17.05
C LEU A 286 -2.12 -6.54 17.63
N GLY A 287 -1.34 -7.10 18.54
CA GLY A 287 -0.31 -6.38 19.31
C GLY A 287 -0.83 -5.80 20.64
N LEU A 288 -2.16 -5.72 20.82
CA LEU A 288 -2.81 -5.23 22.05
C LEU A 288 -3.50 -6.36 22.84
N GLY A 289 -3.25 -7.62 22.51
CA GLY A 289 -3.88 -8.77 23.17
C GLY A 289 -3.57 -8.88 24.67
N ALA A 290 -2.52 -8.22 25.18
CA ALA A 290 -2.26 -8.15 26.62
C ALA A 290 -3.19 -7.16 27.38
N LEU A 291 -3.81 -6.23 26.66
CA LEU A 291 -4.72 -5.23 27.24
C LEU A 291 -6.17 -5.74 27.30
N GLY A 292 -6.55 -6.60 26.36
CA GLY A 292 -7.84 -7.28 26.37
C GLY A 292 -7.69 -8.67 26.97
N GLY A 293 -8.37 -8.98 28.07
CA GLY A 293 -8.37 -10.33 28.65
C GLY A 293 -9.06 -11.39 27.78
N GLU A 294 -9.43 -11.07 26.54
CA GLU A 294 -10.17 -11.91 25.61
C GLU A 294 -9.38 -12.17 24.34
N THR A 295 -9.24 -13.45 23.98
CA THR A 295 -8.66 -13.88 22.72
C THR A 295 -9.67 -13.73 21.58
N PRO A 296 -9.24 -13.38 20.35
CA PRO A 296 -10.10 -13.35 19.18
C PRO A 296 -10.89 -14.67 19.02
N ALA A 297 -12.19 -14.57 18.74
CA ALA A 297 -13.07 -15.72 18.60
C ALA A 297 -13.12 -16.21 17.14
N LEU A 298 -13.13 -17.53 16.95
CA LEU A 298 -13.36 -18.17 15.65
C LEU A 298 -14.85 -18.14 15.30
N HIS A 299 -15.20 -17.47 14.21
CA HIS A 299 -16.54 -17.50 13.66
C HIS A 299 -16.58 -18.46 12.47
N VAL A 300 -17.41 -19.50 12.56
CA VAL A 300 -17.61 -20.47 11.47
C VAL A 300 -18.96 -20.22 10.84
N LEU A 301 -18.99 -20.00 9.53
CA LEU A 301 -20.20 -19.69 8.76
C LEU A 301 -20.32 -20.63 7.56
N PRO A 302 -21.56 -20.95 7.12
CA PRO A 302 -21.75 -21.63 5.85
C PRO A 302 -21.21 -20.75 4.71
N PHE A 303 -20.57 -21.38 3.73
CA PHE A 303 -20.06 -20.70 2.54
C PHE A 303 -20.30 -21.58 1.32
N ASP A 304 -21.42 -21.32 0.67
CA ASP A 304 -22.01 -22.16 -0.36
C ASP A 304 -21.58 -21.70 -1.76
N ASP A 305 -21.91 -22.49 -2.76
CA ASP A 305 -21.69 -22.18 -4.16
C ASP A 305 -22.46 -20.90 -4.55
N GLY A 306 -21.78 -19.96 -5.19
CA GLY A 306 -22.32 -18.63 -5.53
C GLY A 306 -22.03 -17.57 -4.47
N ASP A 307 -21.70 -17.95 -3.23
CA ASP A 307 -21.41 -17.00 -2.15
C ASP A 307 -20.14 -16.18 -2.45
N GLN A 308 -20.17 -14.97 -1.89
CA GLN A 308 -19.20 -13.94 -2.14
C GLN A 308 -18.78 -13.30 -0.80
N LEU A 309 -17.49 -13.12 -0.55
CA LEU A 309 -16.96 -12.46 0.65
C LEU A 309 -16.10 -11.26 0.24
N LEU A 310 -16.50 -10.06 0.66
CA LEU A 310 -15.72 -8.84 0.52
C LEU A 310 -14.98 -8.54 1.83
N LEU A 311 -13.66 -8.43 1.73
CA LEU A 311 -12.80 -7.87 2.77
C LEU A 311 -12.24 -6.54 2.29
N TYR A 312 -12.12 -5.59 3.20
CA TYR A 312 -11.76 -4.22 2.86
C TYR A 312 -11.05 -3.55 4.03
N THR A 313 -10.22 -2.55 3.74
CA THR A 313 -9.59 -1.70 4.76
C THR A 313 -10.45 -0.47 5.06
N ASP A 314 -10.22 0.16 6.20
CA ASP A 314 -10.99 1.30 6.69
C ASP A 314 -10.96 2.49 5.75
N GLY A 315 -9.89 2.71 4.97
CA GLY A 315 -9.83 3.77 3.96
C GLY A 315 -10.90 3.67 2.86
N VAL A 316 -11.61 2.55 2.73
CA VAL A 316 -12.83 2.45 1.92
C VAL A 316 -14.03 3.08 2.63
N THR A 317 -14.31 2.67 3.87
CA THR A 317 -15.49 3.13 4.64
C THR A 317 -15.31 4.52 5.21
N GLU A 318 -14.08 4.91 5.53
CA GLU A 318 -13.71 6.23 6.04
C GLU A 318 -13.53 7.27 4.92
N ALA A 319 -13.65 6.86 3.66
CA ALA A 319 -13.65 7.75 2.52
C ALA A 319 -14.82 8.74 2.62
N ARG A 320 -14.51 10.03 2.52
CA ARG A 320 -15.48 11.12 2.68
C ARG A 320 -15.70 11.87 1.39
N ASP A 321 -16.95 12.24 1.16
CA ASP A 321 -17.28 13.23 0.13
C ASP A 321 -16.99 14.67 0.59
N HIS A 322 -17.32 15.63 -0.25
CA HIS A 322 -17.18 17.06 0.07
C HIS A 322 -18.09 17.50 1.24
N GLY A 323 -19.18 16.78 1.49
CA GLY A 323 -20.08 16.95 2.63
C GLY A 323 -19.57 16.32 3.92
N ARG A 324 -18.43 15.62 3.89
CA ARG A 324 -17.84 14.81 4.98
C ARG A 324 -18.61 13.53 5.32
N GLU A 325 -19.53 13.12 4.45
CA GLU A 325 -20.29 11.88 4.59
C GLU A 325 -19.43 10.68 4.18
N PHE A 326 -19.49 9.63 4.99
CA PHE A 326 -18.77 8.39 4.76
C PHE A 326 -19.32 7.62 3.55
N TYR A 327 -18.47 6.81 2.92
CA TYR A 327 -18.89 5.98 1.80
C TYR A 327 -19.76 4.80 2.30
N PRO A 328 -21.03 4.68 1.86
CA PRO A 328 -21.93 3.66 2.38
C PRO A 328 -21.71 2.31 1.70
N LEU A 329 -20.57 1.67 2.00
CA LEU A 329 -20.07 0.48 1.29
C LEU A 329 -21.10 -0.63 1.09
N THR A 330 -21.87 -0.97 2.13
CA THR A 330 -22.88 -2.05 2.08
C THR A 330 -23.95 -1.79 1.01
N GLU A 331 -24.50 -0.58 0.98
CA GLU A 331 -25.52 -0.16 0.01
C GLU A 331 -24.96 -0.10 -1.41
N ARG A 332 -23.70 0.31 -1.53
CA ARG A 332 -23.01 0.41 -2.83
C ARG A 332 -22.66 -0.98 -3.37
N LEU A 333 -22.21 -1.89 -2.50
CA LEU A 333 -21.95 -3.29 -2.84
C LEU A 333 -23.20 -3.94 -3.39
N ALA A 334 -24.33 -3.87 -2.67
CA ALA A 334 -25.60 -4.48 -3.09
C ALA A 334 -26.03 -4.10 -4.52
N ARG A 335 -25.68 -2.89 -5.00
CA ARG A 335 -26.02 -2.41 -6.35
C ARG A 335 -25.07 -2.90 -7.45
N HIS A 336 -23.86 -3.33 -7.10
CA HIS A 336 -22.80 -3.72 -8.05
C HIS A 336 -22.46 -5.21 -8.00
N VAL A 337 -23.09 -5.99 -7.11
CA VAL A 337 -22.88 -7.44 -7.04
C VAL A 337 -23.10 -8.07 -8.41
N SER A 338 -22.12 -8.85 -8.84
CA SER A 338 -22.16 -9.65 -10.06
C SER A 338 -21.44 -10.97 -9.85
N ASP A 339 -21.63 -11.92 -10.77
CA ASP A 339 -20.92 -13.20 -10.75
C ASP A 339 -19.42 -13.08 -11.08
N ASP A 340 -18.99 -11.94 -11.59
CA ASP A 340 -17.57 -11.65 -11.85
C ASP A 340 -17.03 -10.75 -10.73
N PRO A 341 -16.24 -11.29 -9.77
CA PRO A 341 -15.71 -10.49 -8.67
C PRO A 341 -14.86 -9.32 -9.18
N SER A 342 -14.23 -9.42 -10.36
CA SER A 342 -13.43 -8.33 -10.92
C SER A 342 -14.29 -7.14 -11.34
N ARG A 343 -15.50 -7.38 -11.87
CA ARG A 343 -16.45 -6.31 -12.21
C ARG A 343 -17.00 -5.64 -10.97
N THR A 344 -17.40 -6.44 -9.97
CA THR A 344 -17.93 -5.93 -8.70
C THR A 344 -16.93 -4.99 -8.02
N VAL A 345 -15.67 -5.42 -7.88
CA VAL A 345 -14.64 -4.60 -7.23
C VAL A 345 -14.25 -3.39 -8.09
N ALA A 346 -14.20 -3.52 -9.42
CA ALA A 346 -13.90 -2.39 -10.30
C ALA A 346 -14.99 -1.30 -10.21
N ALA A 347 -16.27 -1.69 -10.24
CA ALA A 347 -17.39 -0.76 -10.13
C ALA A 347 -17.41 -0.06 -8.77
N LEU A 348 -17.17 -0.81 -7.68
CA LEU A 348 -17.04 -0.23 -6.34
C LEU A 348 -15.89 0.76 -6.24
N HIS A 349 -14.74 0.45 -6.84
CA HIS A 349 -13.58 1.33 -6.83
C HIS A 349 -13.82 2.62 -7.63
N GLU A 350 -14.45 2.52 -8.81
CA GLU A 350 -14.82 3.69 -9.61
C GLU A 350 -15.82 4.59 -8.88
N GLU A 351 -16.82 4.00 -8.21
CA GLU A 351 -17.79 4.77 -7.44
C GLU A 351 -17.18 5.39 -6.18
N LEU A 352 -16.28 4.68 -5.49
CA LEU A 352 -15.50 5.21 -4.37
C LEU A 352 -14.70 6.45 -4.80
N LEU A 353 -14.01 6.38 -5.94
CA LEU A 353 -13.27 7.52 -6.47
C LEU A 353 -14.19 8.68 -6.85
N ALA A 354 -15.38 8.41 -7.39
CA ALA A 354 -16.37 9.43 -7.67
C ALA A 354 -16.87 10.11 -6.40
N HIS A 355 -17.12 9.33 -5.32
CA HIS A 355 -17.57 9.82 -4.02
C HIS A 355 -16.60 10.84 -3.41
N VAL A 356 -15.29 10.55 -3.46
CA VAL A 356 -14.24 11.42 -2.88
C VAL A 356 -13.78 12.55 -3.81
N GLY A 357 -14.35 12.69 -5.01
CA GLY A 357 -13.90 13.68 -5.99
C GLY A 357 -12.56 13.36 -6.66
N GLY A 358 -12.18 12.09 -6.72
CA GLY A 358 -11.08 11.54 -7.53
C GLY A 358 -9.76 11.28 -6.80
N ARG A 359 -9.62 11.63 -5.51
CA ARG A 359 -8.42 11.31 -4.72
C ARG A 359 -8.78 10.84 -3.33
N LEU A 360 -8.26 9.68 -2.95
CA LEU A 360 -8.40 9.15 -1.60
C LEU A 360 -7.52 9.90 -0.59
N HIS A 361 -8.02 9.97 0.64
CA HIS A 361 -7.32 10.55 1.78
C HIS A 361 -6.44 9.53 2.51
N ASP A 362 -6.82 8.25 2.45
CA ASP A 362 -6.07 7.12 2.98
C ASP A 362 -5.97 5.98 1.96
N ASP A 363 -5.14 4.99 2.26
CA ASP A 363 -5.02 3.79 1.44
C ASP A 363 -6.30 2.96 1.52
N ALA A 364 -6.68 2.35 0.40
CA ALA A 364 -7.89 1.54 0.33
C ALA A 364 -7.61 0.23 -0.40
N ALA A 365 -7.91 -0.88 0.26
CA ALA A 365 -7.89 -2.22 -0.29
C ALA A 365 -9.30 -2.82 -0.32
N LEU A 366 -9.61 -3.48 -1.43
CA LEU A 366 -10.83 -4.28 -1.65
C LEU A 366 -10.40 -5.65 -2.16
N ILE A 367 -10.84 -6.71 -1.47
CA ILE A 367 -10.57 -8.10 -1.84
C ILE A 367 -11.88 -8.86 -1.84
N MET A 368 -12.24 -9.38 -3.01
CA MET A 368 -13.46 -10.15 -3.21
C MET A 368 -13.11 -11.59 -3.50
N LEU A 369 -13.66 -12.50 -2.71
CA LEU A 369 -13.62 -13.94 -2.96
C LEU A 369 -15.01 -14.37 -3.39
N ARG A 370 -15.09 -15.17 -4.45
CA ARG A 370 -16.34 -15.80 -4.90
C ARG A 370 -16.13 -17.30 -5.05
N LYS A 371 -17.03 -18.09 -4.48
CA LYS A 371 -17.14 -19.50 -4.82
C LYS A 371 -18.04 -19.62 -6.06
N PRO A 372 -17.54 -20.05 -7.23
CA PRO A 372 -18.39 -20.22 -8.40
C PRO A 372 -19.36 -21.38 -8.15
N VAL A 373 -20.55 -21.28 -8.73
CA VAL A 373 -21.49 -22.40 -8.75
C VAL A 373 -20.92 -23.49 -9.65
N GLU A 374 -20.71 -24.70 -9.11
CA GLU A 374 -20.40 -25.85 -9.95
C GLU A 374 -21.56 -26.04 -10.94
N SER A 375 -21.32 -25.74 -12.21
CA SER A 375 -22.24 -26.18 -13.25
C SER A 375 -22.17 -27.70 -13.27
N PRO A 376 -23.29 -28.43 -13.08
CA PRO A 376 -23.26 -29.88 -13.16
C PRO A 376 -22.74 -30.23 -14.54
N VAL A 377 -21.52 -30.79 -14.58
CA VAL A 377 -20.95 -31.37 -15.79
C VAL A 377 -21.98 -32.37 -16.26
N GLY A 378 -22.55 -32.12 -17.45
CA GLY A 378 -23.59 -32.95 -18.03
C GLY A 378 -23.17 -34.40 -17.91
N ALA A 379 -23.98 -35.18 -17.21
CA ALA A 379 -23.94 -36.63 -17.28
C ALA A 379 -24.14 -36.99 -18.75
N THR A 380 -23.04 -37.16 -19.48
CA THR A 380 -23.06 -37.80 -20.78
C THR A 380 -23.63 -39.19 -20.56
N GLY A 381 -24.77 -39.42 -21.21
CA GLY A 381 -25.66 -40.56 -21.06
C GLY A 381 -24.98 -41.90 -20.80
N SER A 382 -25.54 -42.58 -19.81
CA SER A 382 -26.01 -43.95 -19.91
C SER A 382 -25.79 -44.63 -21.27
N GLY A 383 -24.87 -45.60 -21.25
CA GLY A 383 -24.88 -46.76 -22.13
C GLY A 383 -24.75 -48.00 -21.26
N ASP A 384 -25.82 -48.33 -20.53
CA ASP A 384 -26.02 -49.67 -19.99
C ASP A 384 -26.02 -50.66 -21.16
N GLY A 385 -25.17 -51.67 -21.05
CA GLY A 385 -25.06 -52.76 -22.00
C GLY A 385 -24.59 -54.02 -21.29
N ASP A 386 -25.41 -54.52 -20.36
CA ASP A 386 -25.37 -55.93 -19.96
C ASP A 386 -26.44 -56.69 -20.72
N GLY A 387 -26.06 -57.84 -21.27
CA GLY A 387 -26.84 -58.60 -22.24
C GLY A 387 -26.05 -59.79 -22.76
N THR A 388 -25.75 -60.72 -21.86
CA THR A 388 -25.26 -62.06 -22.17
C THR A 388 -26.38 -62.91 -22.78
N ALA A 389 -26.21 -63.37 -24.02
CA ALA A 389 -26.85 -64.56 -24.56
C ALA A 389 -26.05 -65.10 -25.76
N GLY A 390 -25.56 -66.33 -25.63
CA GLY A 390 -24.95 -67.07 -26.74
C GLY A 390 -26.00 -67.70 -27.65
N SER A 391 -25.64 -67.90 -28.92
CA SER A 391 -25.65 -69.20 -29.62
C SER A 391 -25.67 -69.02 -31.14
N SER A 392 -24.75 -69.74 -31.79
CA SER A 392 -24.85 -70.46 -33.07
C SER A 392 -25.72 -69.93 -34.23
N GLY A 393 -25.13 -69.90 -35.43
CA GLY A 393 -25.90 -70.13 -36.65
C GLY A 393 -25.27 -69.57 -37.92
N ALA A 394 -24.82 -70.46 -38.80
CA ALA A 394 -24.21 -70.18 -40.10
C ALA A 394 -25.23 -69.84 -41.21
N GLY A 395 -24.74 -69.26 -42.32
CA GLY A 395 -25.45 -69.11 -43.61
C GLY A 395 -25.17 -67.75 -44.26
N VAL A 396 -24.11 -67.59 -45.06
CA VAL A 396 -24.04 -67.82 -46.53
C VAL A 396 -25.19 -67.18 -47.32
N GLY A 397 -24.85 -66.23 -48.20
CA GLY A 397 -25.58 -66.07 -49.48
C GLY A 397 -25.70 -64.64 -50.05
N GLY A 398 -24.87 -64.33 -51.04
CA GLY A 398 -25.20 -63.56 -52.26
C GLY A 398 -25.49 -62.06 -52.13
N SER A 399 -24.58 -61.16 -52.52
CA SER A 399 -24.31 -60.74 -53.91
C SER A 399 -25.52 -60.12 -54.65
N GLY A 400 -25.50 -58.80 -54.80
CA GLY A 400 -25.28 -58.25 -56.14
C GLY A 400 -26.18 -57.10 -56.62
N ARG A 401 -25.49 -55.97 -56.89
CA ARG A 401 -25.64 -55.01 -58.00
C ARG A 401 -26.55 -53.79 -57.84
N GLY A 402 -25.94 -52.62 -58.06
CA GLY A 402 -26.63 -51.40 -58.52
C GLY A 402 -25.95 -50.05 -58.22
N VAL A 403 -24.74 -49.81 -58.75
CA VAL A 403 -24.03 -48.50 -58.90
C VAL A 403 -24.57 -47.80 -60.18
N PRO A 404 -24.51 -46.46 -60.45
CA PRO A 404 -23.51 -45.41 -60.12
C PRO A 404 -24.10 -44.06 -59.64
N GLY A 405 -23.36 -43.03 -59.23
CA GLY A 405 -21.92 -42.77 -59.18
C GLY A 405 -21.65 -41.25 -59.19
N ALA A 406 -20.55 -40.86 -58.53
CA ALA A 406 -19.73 -39.64 -58.66
C ALA A 406 -20.34 -38.25 -58.34
N GLY A 407 -19.67 -37.35 -57.60
CA GLY A 407 -18.33 -37.40 -57.00
C GLY A 407 -17.83 -36.00 -56.58
N ALA A 408 -16.89 -36.02 -55.62
CA ALA A 408 -15.93 -34.98 -55.17
C ALA A 408 -16.49 -33.75 -54.40
N GLY A 409 -15.92 -33.32 -53.27
CA GLY A 409 -14.75 -33.76 -52.51
C GLY A 409 -14.09 -32.56 -51.79
N ILE A 410 -13.39 -32.87 -50.69
CA ILE A 410 -12.37 -32.06 -49.97
C ILE A 410 -12.97 -30.96 -49.05
N GLY A 411 -12.69 -30.86 -47.75
CA GLY A 411 -11.71 -31.49 -46.86
C GLY A 411 -11.42 -30.48 -45.73
N GLY A 412 -11.45 -30.92 -44.47
CA GLY A 412 -11.00 -30.11 -43.32
C GLY A 412 -9.48 -29.82 -43.37
N PRO A 413 -8.94 -29.06 -42.39
CA PRO A 413 -8.74 -29.66 -41.06
C PRO A 413 -8.94 -28.72 -39.86
N ARG A 414 -8.85 -29.37 -38.69
CA ARG A 414 -8.87 -28.87 -37.32
C ARG A 414 -7.52 -28.24 -36.90
N ASP A 415 -7.61 -27.57 -35.73
CA ASP A 415 -6.58 -27.31 -34.71
C ASP A 415 -5.61 -26.14 -34.90
N GLY A 416 -5.49 -25.31 -33.85
CA GLY A 416 -4.32 -24.43 -33.67
C GLY A 416 -4.50 -23.19 -32.78
N ALA A 417 -4.38 -23.39 -31.45
CA ALA A 417 -3.68 -22.54 -30.48
C ALA A 417 -4.02 -21.04 -30.32
N VAL A 418 -4.57 -20.70 -29.15
CA VAL A 418 -4.59 -19.35 -28.56
C VAL A 418 -3.28 -19.11 -27.81
N ASP A 419 -2.57 -18.07 -28.21
CA ASP A 419 -1.25 -17.66 -27.73
C ASP A 419 -1.31 -17.11 -26.29
N GLN A 420 -0.63 -17.78 -25.35
CA GLN A 420 -0.47 -17.37 -23.96
C GLN A 420 0.94 -16.80 -23.76
N GLY A 421 1.05 -15.47 -23.65
CA GLY A 421 2.30 -14.79 -23.34
C GLY A 421 2.61 -14.79 -21.84
N ALA A 422 3.24 -15.85 -21.34
CA ALA A 422 3.86 -15.88 -20.02
C ALA A 422 5.24 -15.20 -20.07
N ALA A 423 5.40 -14.08 -19.37
CA ALA A 423 6.70 -13.43 -19.19
C ALA A 423 7.49 -14.15 -18.09
N VAL A 424 8.42 -15.00 -18.51
CA VAL A 424 9.46 -15.59 -17.65
C VAL A 424 10.58 -14.55 -17.48
N VAL A 425 10.85 -14.14 -16.25
CA VAL A 425 12.03 -13.34 -15.91
C VAL A 425 13.14 -14.31 -15.51
N ASP A 426 14.07 -14.55 -16.43
CA ASP A 426 15.28 -15.35 -16.23
C ASP A 426 16.40 -14.46 -15.68
N PHE A 427 16.93 -14.80 -14.50
CA PHE A 427 18.14 -14.18 -13.96
C PHE A 427 19.37 -14.93 -14.51
N GLY A 428 19.76 -14.56 -15.73
CA GLY A 428 21.01 -15.00 -16.35
C GLY A 428 22.23 -14.47 -15.61
N ALA A 429 23.01 -15.39 -15.03
CA ALA A 429 24.33 -15.16 -14.47
C ALA A 429 25.33 -14.69 -15.54
N GLY A 430 26.01 -13.57 -15.29
CA GLY A 430 27.15 -13.07 -16.07
C GLY A 430 28.51 -13.56 -15.52
N PRO A 431 29.56 -13.63 -16.34
CA PRO A 431 30.73 -14.47 -16.08
C PRO A 431 31.88 -13.77 -15.34
N GLY A 432 32.58 -14.56 -14.51
CA GLY A 432 34.05 -14.62 -14.43
C GLY A 432 34.86 -13.40 -13.96
N GLY A 433 35.32 -13.46 -12.69
CA GLY A 433 36.47 -12.72 -12.15
C GLY A 433 37.03 -13.43 -10.90
N PRO A 434 38.33 -13.34 -10.58
CA PRO A 434 39.11 -14.50 -10.12
C PRO A 434 39.05 -14.80 -8.61
N ARG A 435 39.26 -16.09 -8.30
CA ARG A 435 39.41 -16.70 -6.97
C ARG A 435 40.69 -16.23 -6.25
N PRO A 436 40.67 -16.11 -4.91
CA PRO A 436 41.80 -16.46 -4.06
C PRO A 436 41.49 -17.73 -3.24
N GLY A 437 42.53 -18.56 -3.07
CA GLY A 437 42.48 -19.86 -2.40
C GLY A 437 42.43 -19.83 -0.85
N PRO A 438 42.49 -20.99 -0.19
CA PRO A 438 41.97 -21.17 1.17
C PRO A 438 43.02 -21.14 2.30
N GLY A 439 42.54 -20.74 3.48
CA GLY A 439 43.03 -21.15 4.82
C GLY A 439 43.86 -20.11 5.59
N PRO A 440 44.08 -20.28 6.92
CA PRO A 440 43.34 -21.06 7.92
C PRO A 440 42.90 -20.22 9.17
N GLY A 441 42.05 -20.78 10.04
CA GLY A 441 41.87 -20.32 11.43
C GLY A 441 43.15 -20.53 12.28
N PRO A 442 43.24 -20.02 13.53
CA PRO A 442 42.39 -20.38 14.68
C PRO A 442 41.90 -19.13 15.47
N GLY A 443 40.91 -19.13 16.35
CA GLY A 443 40.69 -19.96 17.54
C GLY A 443 41.50 -19.41 18.72
N PHE A 444 40.92 -18.59 19.60
CA PHE A 444 41.32 -18.44 21.02
C PHE A 444 40.27 -17.63 21.78
N GLY A 445 39.62 -18.26 22.75
CA GLY A 445 38.96 -17.57 23.86
C GLY A 445 39.94 -17.36 25.00
N PHE A 446 39.71 -16.37 25.85
CA PHE A 446 40.09 -16.39 27.26
C PHE A 446 39.22 -15.39 28.02
N GLY A 447 38.61 -15.89 29.09
CA GLY A 447 38.01 -15.08 30.14
C GLY A 447 39.00 -14.77 31.27
N PHE A 448 38.42 -14.14 32.28
CA PHE A 448 38.93 -13.83 33.61
C PHE A 448 39.84 -12.62 33.79
N GLY A 449 39.44 -11.78 34.76
CA GLY A 449 40.34 -11.56 35.88
C GLY A 449 40.57 -10.11 36.28
N SER A 450 39.55 -9.53 36.90
CA SER A 450 39.61 -8.64 38.07
C SER A 450 40.99 -8.35 38.71
N ARG A 451 41.27 -7.07 38.96
CA ARG A 451 41.80 -6.44 40.19
C ARG A 451 41.65 -4.92 39.97
N GLY A 452 41.06 -4.11 40.85
CA GLY A 452 40.79 -4.23 42.27
C GLY A 452 41.53 -3.12 43.03
N ALA A 453 40.80 -2.49 43.96
CA ALA A 453 41.20 -1.50 44.98
C ALA A 453 41.05 -0.01 44.61
N GLY A 454 40.34 0.82 45.39
CA GLY A 454 39.65 0.53 46.64
C GLY A 454 39.10 1.77 47.37
N ALA A 455 38.39 1.46 48.45
CA ALA A 455 37.91 2.31 49.57
C ALA A 455 36.68 3.20 49.30
N ALA A 456 35.69 3.32 50.19
CA ALA A 456 35.27 2.63 51.40
C ALA A 456 33.91 3.27 51.80
N GLY A 457 32.98 2.53 52.40
CA GLY A 457 31.77 3.15 52.98
C GLY A 457 30.56 2.23 53.12
N SER A 458 30.60 1.40 54.16
CA SER A 458 29.59 0.46 54.64
C SER A 458 28.16 1.01 54.80
N GLY A 459 27.16 0.17 54.47
CA GLY A 459 26.21 -0.27 55.51
C GLY A 459 24.73 0.06 55.36
N ALA A 460 24.01 -0.88 54.75
CA ALA A 460 22.69 -1.42 55.13
C ALA A 460 21.49 -0.48 55.44
N GLY A 461 20.36 -0.77 54.79
CA GLY A 461 19.04 -0.41 55.32
C GLY A 461 17.94 -0.38 54.26
N ALA A 462 17.21 -1.49 54.16
CA ALA A 462 15.94 -1.57 53.42
C ALA A 462 14.89 -0.64 54.05
N ALA A 463 14.03 -0.02 53.22
CA ALA A 463 12.76 0.51 53.70
C ALA A 463 11.68 0.43 52.61
N ARG A 464 10.69 -0.42 52.89
CA ARG A 464 9.32 -0.38 52.37
C ARG A 464 8.70 0.98 52.69
N TYR A 465 7.80 1.46 51.84
CA TYR A 465 6.64 2.21 52.32
C TYR A 465 5.39 1.80 51.55
N GLY A 466 4.42 1.30 52.31
CA GLY A 466 3.02 1.27 51.96
C GLY A 466 2.22 1.62 53.21
N VAL A 467 0.99 2.08 52.96
CA VAL A 467 -0.20 2.11 53.85
C VAL A 467 -0.60 3.47 54.45
N ARG A 468 -1.60 4.07 53.76
CA ARG A 468 -2.98 4.48 54.14
C ARG A 468 -3.30 5.64 55.11
N SER A 469 -4.40 6.31 54.68
CA SER A 469 -5.57 6.82 55.44
C SER A 469 -5.38 8.11 56.26
N ALA A 470 -6.34 9.04 56.39
CA ALA A 470 -7.71 9.19 55.88
C ALA A 470 -8.21 10.65 56.15
N GLU A 471 -9.35 10.98 55.52
CA GLU A 471 -10.41 11.91 55.95
C GLU A 471 -10.26 13.45 55.89
N GLY A 472 -11.25 14.07 55.21
CA GLY A 472 -11.94 15.27 55.70
C GLY A 472 -12.17 16.40 54.68
N GLY A 473 -13.42 16.62 54.22
CA GLY A 473 -13.86 17.95 53.75
C GLY A 473 -14.86 17.97 52.59
N VAL A 474 -16.15 18.06 52.92
CA VAL A 474 -17.33 18.24 52.06
C VAL A 474 -17.52 19.72 51.66
N VAL A 475 -18.14 20.03 50.51
CA VAL A 475 -19.31 20.95 50.30
C VAL A 475 -19.55 21.26 48.80
N GLY A 476 -20.51 20.54 48.20
CA GLY A 476 -21.80 21.00 47.69
C GLY A 476 -21.95 22.23 46.76
N CYS A 477 -22.32 21.96 45.50
CA CYS A 477 -23.18 22.82 44.66
C CYS A 477 -24.61 22.90 45.21
N GLN A 478 -25.25 24.07 45.18
CA GLN A 478 -26.65 24.26 44.74
C GLN A 478 -27.10 25.73 44.77
N SER A 479 -27.75 26.16 43.67
CA SER A 479 -28.57 27.37 43.54
C SER A 479 -30.02 27.09 43.97
N PRO A 480 -30.80 28.08 44.48
CA PRO A 480 -32.20 27.87 44.82
C PRO A 480 -33.15 28.53 43.80
N THR A 481 -34.11 27.78 43.23
CA THR A 481 -35.40 28.35 42.81
C THR A 481 -36.56 27.36 42.97
N ARG A 482 -37.32 27.57 44.07
CA ARG A 482 -38.79 27.46 44.28
C ARG A 482 -39.65 26.30 43.70
N LEU A 483 -40.37 25.67 44.64
CA LEU A 483 -41.83 25.31 44.69
C LEU A 483 -42.38 24.41 43.56
N ARG A 484 -43.18 23.35 43.77
CA ARG A 484 -44.23 23.09 44.77
C ARG A 484 -44.73 21.63 44.60
N ARG A 485 -44.98 20.97 45.76
CA ARG A 485 -45.99 19.93 46.09
C ARG A 485 -46.34 18.78 45.10
N MET A 486 -45.95 17.56 45.51
CA MET A 486 -46.74 16.31 45.75
C MET A 486 -48.26 16.23 45.37
N PRO A 487 -48.89 15.03 45.35
CA PRO A 487 -48.35 13.64 45.42
C PRO A 487 -48.99 12.61 44.44
N CYS A 488 -48.34 11.44 44.41
CA CYS A 488 -48.84 10.06 44.23
C CYS A 488 -50.04 9.77 43.31
N GLY A 489 -49.71 8.99 42.26
CA GLY A 489 -50.53 7.98 41.61
C GLY A 489 -49.58 6.99 40.95
#